data_AF-A0A0B2SSB7-F1
#
_entry.id   AF-A0A0B2SSB7-F1
#
_cell.length_a   1.000
_cell.length_b   1.000
_cell.length_c   1.000
_cell.angle_alpha   90.00
_cell.angle_beta   90.00
_cell.angle_gamma   90.00
#
_symmetry.space_group_name_H-M   'P 1'
#
loop_
_entity.id
_entity.type
_entity.pdbx_description
1 polymer ?
#
loop_
_entity_poly.entity_id
_entity_poly.type
_entity_poly.pdbx_seq_one_letter_code
_entity_poly.pdbx_strand_id
1 'polypeptide(L)'
;IYYHHKCRSLVSDIPSDLVIKIYDTTYLLHKSSLLPKCGLLRRLCLDSSDSENVPLELHDMPGGADAFEICAKFCYGVSINISAHNFVPALCAAKLLQMNESIEKGNTL
;
A
#
# COMPACT_ATOMS: atom_id res chain seq x y z
N ILE A 1 17.12 -19.28 -13.02
CA ILE A 1 17.12 -17.97 -12.34
C ILE A 1 15.97 -18.01 -11.35
N TYR A 2 16.25 -18.18 -10.05
CA TYR A 2 15.22 -18.21 -9.03
C TYR A 2 14.79 -16.77 -8.74
N TYR A 3 13.60 -16.38 -9.18
CA TYR A 3 12.99 -15.12 -8.73
C TYR A 3 12.62 -15.33 -7.26
N HIS A 4 13.35 -14.67 -6.35
CA HIS A 4 12.98 -14.68 -4.93
C HIS A 4 11.73 -13.83 -4.77
N HIS A 5 10.56 -14.48 -4.65
CA HIS A 5 9.34 -13.79 -4.22
C HIS A 5 9.57 -13.16 -2.85
N LYS A 6 9.42 -11.84 -2.75
CA LYS A 6 9.62 -11.11 -1.50
C LYS A 6 8.28 -11.01 -0.78
N CYS A 7 8.16 -11.56 0.42
CA CYS A 7 6.99 -11.37 1.27
C CYS A 7 7.32 -10.32 2.35
N ARG A 8 6.57 -9.21 2.38
CA ARG A 8 6.68 -8.15 3.37
C ARG A 8 5.38 -8.13 4.19
N SER A 9 5.49 -8.08 5.51
CA SER A 9 4.35 -7.87 6.40
C SER A 9 4.66 -6.76 7.40
N LEU A 10 3.62 -6.08 7.86
CA LEU A 10 3.70 -5.20 9.01
C LEU A 10 3.12 -5.95 10.21
N VAL A 11 3.98 -6.18 11.22
CA VAL A 11 3.69 -7.04 12.37
C VAL A 11 2.54 -6.44 13.18
N SER A 12 1.53 -7.26 13.47
CA SER A 12 0.38 -6.94 14.30
C SER A 12 -0.07 -8.20 15.05
N ASP A 13 -0.83 -8.02 16.14
CA ASP A 13 -1.41 -9.12 16.92
C ASP A 13 -2.67 -9.73 16.26
N ILE A 14 -3.10 -9.16 15.14
CA ILE A 14 -4.23 -9.62 14.32
C ILE A 14 -3.72 -10.15 12.97
N PRO A 15 -4.44 -11.13 12.38
CA PRO A 15 -4.11 -11.65 11.05
C PRO A 15 -4.35 -10.60 9.96
N SER A 16 -3.48 -10.60 8.94
CA SER A 16 -3.65 -9.76 7.75
C SER A 16 -4.90 -10.15 6.98
N ASP A 17 -5.73 -9.17 6.65
CA ASP A 17 -6.99 -9.32 5.88
C ASP A 17 -6.91 -8.65 4.49
N LEU A 18 -5.72 -8.23 4.08
CA LEU A 18 -5.43 -7.61 2.79
C LEU A 18 -4.11 -8.14 2.22
N VAL A 19 -4.14 -8.66 0.99
CA VAL A 19 -2.95 -9.06 0.25
C VAL A 19 -2.79 -8.17 -0.98
N ILE A 20 -1.65 -7.49 -1.09
CA ILE A 20 -1.31 -6.65 -2.25
C ILE A 20 -0.05 -7.19 -2.91
N LYS A 21 -0.07 -7.37 -4.23
CA LYS A 21 1.09 -7.76 -5.02
C LYS A 21 1.55 -6.62 -5.91
N ILE A 22 2.85 -6.36 -5.87
CA ILE A 22 3.53 -5.37 -6.71
C ILE A 22 4.75 -6.06 -7.28
N TYR A 23 4.70 -6.39 -8.58
CA TYR A 23 5.70 -7.22 -9.25
C TYR A 23 5.96 -8.54 -8.51
N ASP A 24 7.19 -8.75 -8.04
CA ASP A 24 7.66 -9.92 -7.31
C ASP A 24 7.47 -9.82 -5.79
N THR A 25 6.92 -8.70 -5.31
CA THR A 25 6.73 -8.42 -3.89
C THR A 25 5.26 -8.58 -3.48
N THR A 26 5.03 -9.39 -2.46
CA THR A 26 3.72 -9.58 -1.81
C THR A 26 3.71 -8.89 -0.46
N TYR A 27 2.64 -8.14 -0.20
CA TYR A 27 2.40 -7.40 1.03
C TYR A 27 1.20 -8.00 1.75
N LEU A 28 1.42 -8.42 3.00
CA LEU A 28 0.37 -8.85 3.93
C LEU A 28 0.05 -7.69 4.87
N LEU A 29 -1.13 -7.11 4.71
CA LEU A 29 -1.54 -5.83 5.30
C LEU A 29 -2.94 -5.93 5.93
N HIS A 30 -3.39 -4.82 6.48
CA HIS A 30 -4.63 -4.68 7.22
C HIS A 30 -5.53 -3.62 6.55
N LYS A 31 -6.76 -3.99 6.18
CA LYS A 31 -7.75 -3.09 5.59
C LYS A 31 -8.00 -1.88 6.50
N SER A 32 -8.07 -2.11 7.81
CA SER A 32 -8.29 -1.07 8.83
C SER A 32 -7.24 0.04 8.81
N SER A 33 -6.00 -0.26 8.41
CA SER A 33 -4.92 0.73 8.33
C SER A 33 -4.87 1.43 6.97
N LEU A 34 -5.14 0.70 5.88
CA LEU A 34 -4.95 1.21 4.51
C LEU A 34 -6.19 1.92 3.95
N LEU A 35 -7.38 1.31 4.07
CA LEU A 35 -8.59 1.81 3.39
C LEU A 35 -9.04 3.20 3.85
N PRO A 36 -8.87 3.60 5.13
CA PRO A 36 -9.15 4.97 5.55
C PRO A 36 -8.35 6.02 4.77
N LYS A 37 -7.14 5.69 4.33
CA LYS A 37 -6.17 6.62 3.73
C LYS A 37 -5.98 6.45 2.22
N CYS A 38 -6.26 5.26 1.68
CA CYS A 38 -6.05 4.93 0.28
C CYS A 38 -7.37 4.80 -0.48
N GLY A 39 -7.77 5.86 -1.20
CA GLY A 39 -9.01 5.87 -1.98
C GLY A 39 -9.06 4.81 -3.08
N LEU A 40 -7.94 4.54 -3.75
CA LEU A 40 -7.85 3.49 -4.76
C LEU A 40 -8.09 2.10 -4.15
N LEU A 41 -7.39 1.77 -3.07
CA LEU A 41 -7.52 0.47 -2.41
C LEU A 41 -8.93 0.27 -1.83
N ARG A 42 -9.53 1.33 -1.29
CA ARG A 42 -10.92 1.30 -0.82
C ARG A 42 -11.87 0.91 -1.95
N ARG A 43 -11.72 1.52 -3.13
CA ARG A 43 -12.54 1.20 -4.29
C ARG A 43 -12.33 -0.24 -4.75
N LEU A 44 -11.08 -0.67 -4.91
CA LEU A 44 -10.76 -2.04 -5.34
C LEU A 44 -11.30 -3.10 -4.37
N CYS A 45 -11.27 -2.85 -3.06
CA CYS A 45 -11.84 -3.75 -2.07
C CYS A 45 -13.37 -3.78 -2.06
N LEU A 46 -14.04 -2.70 -2.49
CA LEU A 46 -15.50 -2.66 -2.62
C LEU A 46 -15.96 -3.38 -3.89
N ASP A 47 -15.21 -3.24 -4.99
CA ASP A 47 -15.52 -3.85 -6.28
C ASP A 47 -15.26 -5.37 -6.26
N SER A 48 -14.38 -5.86 -5.37
CA SER A 48 -14.14 -7.29 -5.14
C SER A 48 -15.26 -7.91 -4.29
N SER A 49 -16.43 -8.15 -4.88
CA SER A 49 -17.67 -8.43 -4.13
C SER A 49 -17.76 -9.78 -3.40
N ASP A 50 -16.90 -10.78 -3.61
CA ASP A 50 -17.16 -12.14 -3.07
C ASP A 50 -15.94 -13.03 -2.77
N SER A 51 -14.74 -12.46 -2.69
CA SER A 51 -13.56 -13.26 -2.35
C SER A 51 -12.66 -12.52 -1.38
N GLU A 52 -12.90 -12.70 -0.09
CA GLU A 52 -12.15 -12.07 0.99
C GLU A 52 -10.63 -12.33 0.97
N ASN A 53 -10.15 -13.19 0.05
CA ASN A 53 -8.78 -13.67 -0.01
C ASN A 53 -8.09 -13.53 -1.38
N VAL A 54 -8.70 -12.85 -2.37
CA VAL A 54 -8.00 -12.63 -3.66
C VAL A 54 -6.99 -11.50 -3.53
N PRO A 55 -5.70 -11.73 -3.87
CA PRO A 55 -4.69 -10.68 -3.87
C PRO A 55 -5.03 -9.57 -4.86
N LEU A 56 -4.91 -8.31 -4.42
CA LEU A 56 -4.97 -7.15 -5.30
C LEU A 56 -3.62 -6.96 -5.99
N GLU A 57 -3.60 -7.01 -7.31
CA GLU A 57 -2.37 -6.82 -8.10
C GLU A 57 -2.29 -5.37 -8.59
N LEU A 58 -1.18 -4.69 -8.25
CA LEU A 58 -0.89 -3.32 -8.69
C LEU A 58 0.35 -3.36 -9.59
N HIS A 59 0.13 -3.45 -10.91
CA HIS A 59 1.22 -3.58 -11.88
C HIS A 59 1.91 -2.25 -12.22
N ASP A 60 1.19 -1.13 -12.16
CA ASP A 60 1.71 0.18 -12.61
C ASP A 60 2.13 1.09 -11.45
N MET A 61 2.71 0.53 -10.38
CA MET A 61 3.08 1.33 -9.21
C MET A 61 4.28 2.25 -9.49
N PRO A 62 4.13 3.59 -9.44
CA PRO A 62 5.25 4.52 -9.62
C PRO A 62 6.29 4.31 -8.52
N GLY A 63 7.55 4.14 -8.90
CA GLY A 63 8.62 3.83 -7.93
C GLY A 63 8.58 2.40 -7.37
N GLY A 64 7.68 1.55 -7.88
CA GLY A 64 7.61 0.14 -7.55
C GLY A 64 7.28 -0.16 -6.09
N ALA A 65 7.73 -1.34 -5.64
CA ALA A 65 7.41 -1.87 -4.33
C ALA A 65 7.91 -0.96 -3.18
N ASP A 66 9.06 -0.31 -3.34
CA ASP A 66 9.64 0.51 -2.26
C ASP A 66 8.89 1.83 -2.06
N ALA A 67 8.38 2.45 -3.13
CA ALA A 67 7.51 3.62 -3.01
C ALA A 67 6.17 3.27 -2.34
N PHE A 68 5.57 2.13 -2.70
CA PHE A 68 4.39 1.61 -1.99
C PHE A 68 4.68 1.34 -0.51
N GLU A 69 5.85 0.79 -0.18
CA GLU A 69 6.20 0.49 1.21
C GLU A 69 6.20 1.77 2.08
N ILE A 70 6.66 2.89 1.53
CA ILE A 70 6.61 4.20 2.21
C ILE A 70 5.16 4.62 2.44
N CYS A 71 4.31 4.57 1.42
CA CYS A 71 2.89 4.90 1.54
C CYS A 71 2.18 4.00 2.56
N ALA A 72 2.44 2.69 2.52
CA ALA A 72 1.88 1.74 3.47
C ALA A 72 2.30 2.08 4.90
N LYS A 73 3.60 2.31 5.16
CA LYS A 73 4.09 2.71 6.49
C LYS A 73 3.42 3.98 7.01
N PHE A 74 3.25 4.99 6.14
CA PHE A 74 2.50 6.20 6.48
C PHE A 74 1.06 5.87 6.91
N CYS A 75 0.38 4.94 6.22
CA CYS A 75 -0.96 4.54 6.58
C CYS A 75 -1.04 3.94 7.99
N TYR A 76 -0.04 3.15 8.38
CA TYR A 76 0.09 2.60 9.73
C TYR A 76 0.52 3.61 10.80
N GLY A 77 0.82 4.86 10.43
CA GLY A 77 1.39 5.84 11.35
C GLY A 77 2.84 5.52 11.77
N VAL A 78 3.53 4.68 11.00
CA VAL A 78 4.94 4.38 11.19
C VAL A 78 5.77 5.57 10.70
N SER A 79 6.79 5.96 11.46
CA SER A 79 7.72 7.00 11.02
C SER A 79 8.42 6.57 9.72
N ILE A 80 8.31 7.42 8.70
CA ILE A 80 8.91 7.19 7.38
C ILE A 80 10.13 8.09 7.20
N ASN A 81 11.16 7.56 6.54
CA ASN A 81 12.34 8.34 6.16
C ASN A 81 12.22 8.79 4.69
N ILE A 82 11.97 10.07 4.50
CA ILE A 82 11.91 10.72 3.19
C ILE A 82 13.24 11.40 2.90
N SER A 83 13.76 11.20 1.70
CA SER A 83 14.97 11.80 1.17
C SER A 83 14.77 12.23 -0.28
N ALA A 84 15.69 13.03 -0.82
CA ALA A 84 15.65 13.44 -2.23
C ALA A 84 15.57 12.26 -3.22
N HIS A 85 16.04 11.07 -2.83
CA HIS A 85 16.03 9.89 -3.67
C HIS A 85 14.67 9.18 -3.74
N ASN A 86 13.88 9.22 -2.67
CA ASN A 86 12.62 8.47 -2.57
C ASN A 86 11.37 9.35 -2.53
N PHE A 87 11.54 10.67 -2.37
CA PHE A 87 10.43 11.63 -2.27
C PHE A 87 9.54 11.63 -3.51
N VAL A 88 10.11 11.82 -4.71
CA VAL A 88 9.32 11.86 -5.95
C VAL A 88 8.60 10.53 -6.21
N PRO A 89 9.27 9.36 -6.14
CA PRO A 89 8.59 8.06 -6.23
C PRO A 89 7.44 7.89 -5.22
N ALA A 90 7.65 8.23 -3.95
CA ALA A 90 6.64 8.09 -2.90
C ALA A 90 5.44 9.02 -3.14
N LEU A 91 5.68 10.25 -3.58
CA LEU A 91 4.60 11.20 -3.90
C LEU A 91 3.77 10.72 -5.10
N CYS A 92 4.42 10.20 -6.14
CA CYS A 92 3.72 9.62 -7.28
C CYS A 92 2.87 8.39 -6.88
N ALA A 93 3.40 7.52 -6.03
CA ALA A 93 2.66 6.38 -5.49
C ALA A 93 1.48 6.84 -4.61
N ALA A 94 1.67 7.80 -3.71
CA ALA A 94 0.62 8.37 -2.87
C ALA A 94 -0.52 8.97 -3.72
N LYS A 95 -0.17 9.67 -4.81
CA LYS A 95 -1.14 10.20 -5.76
C LYS A 95 -1.92 9.10 -6.47
N LEU A 96 -1.26 8.03 -6.93
CA LEU A 96 -1.94 6.87 -7.53
C LEU A 96 -2.90 6.20 -6.52
N LEU A 97 -2.45 6.02 -5.28
CA LEU A 97 -3.24 5.46 -4.19
C LEU A 97 -4.39 6.38 -3.73
N GLN A 98 -4.43 7.61 -4.23
CA GLN A 98 -5.39 8.66 -3.86
C GLN A 98 -5.32 8.99 -2.37
N MET A 99 -4.10 9.06 -1.82
CA MET A 99 -3.84 9.55 -0.47
C MET A 99 -3.85 11.08 -0.50
N ASN A 100 -4.93 11.68 -0.02
CA ASN A 100 -5.08 13.13 0.05
C ASN A 100 -5.98 13.55 1.21
N GLU A 101 -5.94 14.84 1.54
CA GLU A 101 -6.71 15.44 2.63
C GLU A 101 -8.23 15.38 2.47
N SER A 102 -8.75 15.17 1.26
CA SER A 102 -10.19 14.99 1.05
C SER A 102 -10.70 13.62 1.53
N ILE A 103 -9.79 12.67 1.74
CA ILE A 103 -10.08 11.33 2.24
C ILE A 103 -9.94 11.27 3.78
N GLU A 104 -8.90 11.89 4.35
CA GLU A 104 -8.69 12.02 5.79
C GLU A 104 -7.81 13.26 6.09
N LYS A 105 -8.10 14.01 7.15
CA LYS A 105 -7.32 15.20 7.53
C LYS A 105 -5.87 14.81 7.84
N GLY A 106 -4.90 15.41 7.16
CA GLY A 106 -3.48 15.09 7.30
C GLY A 106 -3.02 13.86 6.49
N ASN A 107 -3.82 13.38 5.54
CA ASN A 107 -3.48 12.26 4.65
C ASN A 107 -2.71 12.69 3.38
N THR A 108 -1.90 13.75 3.51
CA THR A 108 -0.94 14.17 2.47
C THR A 108 0.43 13.65 2.88
N LEU A 109 1.08 12.90 1.98
CA LEU A 109 2.43 12.34 2.19
C LEU A 109 3.52 13.40 2.01
#